data_AF-A0A350BSX1-F1
#
_entry.id   AF-A0A350BSX1-F1
#
_cell.length_a   1.000
_cell.length_b   1.000
_cell.length_c   1.000
_cell.angle_alpha   90.00
_cell.angle_beta   90.00
_cell.angle_gamma   90.00
#
_symmetry.space_group_name_H-M   'P 1'
#
loop_
_entity.id
_entity.type
_entity.pdbx_description
1 polymer ?
#
loop_
_entity_poly.entity_id
_entity_poly.type
_entity_poly.pdbx_seq_one_letter_code
_entity_poly.pdbx_strand_id
1 'polypeptide(L)' 'MVESVDFLIVGGGISGRLLQLELSNRNESTLVIDLPENNRSTKVAAGLANPLVGKFFTIGWRA' A
#
# COMPACT_ATOMS: atom_id res chain seq x y z
N MET A 1 -18.81 -6.29 -17.57
CA MET A 1 -19.19 -4.92 -17.17
C MET A 1 -17.90 -4.20 -16.83
N VAL A 2 -17.68 -3.00 -17.34
CA VAL A 2 -16.54 -2.17 -16.92
C VAL A 2 -17.00 -1.43 -15.68
N GLU A 3 -16.56 -1.86 -14.51
CA GLU A 3 -16.71 -1.05 -13.29
C GLU A 3 -15.81 0.18 -13.45
N SER A 4 -16.40 1.36 -13.36
CA SER A 4 -15.66 2.62 -13.25
C SER A 4 -15.32 2.83 -11.78
N VAL A 5 -14.03 2.99 -11.48
CA VAL A 5 -13.54 3.35 -10.16
C VAL A 5 -12.66 4.59 -10.27
N ASP A 6 -12.60 5.38 -9.21
CA ASP A 6 -11.80 6.62 -9.16
C ASP A 6 -10.30 6.29 -9.14
N PHE A 7 -9.92 5.20 -8.46
CA PHE A 7 -8.53 4.77 -8.35
C PHE A 7 -8.31 3.27 -8.57
N LEU A 8 -7.27 2.93 -9.32
CA LEU A 8 -6.71 1.58 -9.41
C LEU A 8 -5.46 1.50 -8.51
N ILE A 9 -5.44 0.54 -7.59
CA ILE A 9 -4.31 0.26 -6.70
C ILE A 9 -3.70 -1.08 -7.10
N VAL A 10 -2.42 -1.07 -7.47
CA VAL A 10 -1.67 -2.30 -7.80
C VAL A 10 -0.74 -2.64 -6.63
N GLY A 11 -1.01 -3.77 -5.99
CA GLY A 11 -0.32 -4.26 -4.80
C GLY A 11 -1.14 -4.08 -3.52
N GLY A 12 -1.49 -5.19 -2.89
CA GLY A 12 -2.36 -5.29 -1.71
C GLY A 12 -1.61 -5.40 -0.37
N GLY A 13 -0.34 -5.01 -0.34
CA GLY A 13 0.46 -4.92 0.89
C GLY A 13 0.04 -3.76 1.80
N ILE A 14 0.83 -3.49 2.85
CA ILE A 14 0.50 -2.47 3.86
C ILE A 14 0.27 -1.09 3.25
N SER A 15 1.09 -0.67 2.28
CA SER A 15 0.93 0.61 1.60
C SER A 15 -0.36 0.70 0.80
N GLY A 16 -0.66 -0.32 -0.01
CA GLY A 16 -1.88 -0.36 -0.84
C GLY A 16 -3.16 -0.39 -0.01
N ARG A 17 -3.16 -1.14 1.10
CA ARG A 17 -4.32 -1.21 2.02
C ARG A 17 -4.52 0.07 2.82
N LEU A 18 -3.44 0.71 3.28
CA LEU A 18 -3.55 2.01 3.94
C LEU A 18 -4.04 3.10 2.99
N LEU A 19 -3.58 3.09 1.73
CA LEU A 19 -4.08 4.00 0.72
C LEU A 19 -5.56 3.75 0.40
N GLN A 20 -5.97 2.48 0.26
CA GLN A 20 -7.36 2.12 0.06
C GLN A 20 -8.25 2.62 1.21
N LEU A 21 -7.80 2.46 2.46
CA LEU A 21 -8.52 2.94 3.64
C LEU A 21 -8.67 4.47 3.62
N GLU A 22 -7.58 5.18 3.32
CA GLU A 22 -7.59 6.65 3.27
C GLU A 22 -8.51 7.19 2.15
N LEU A 23 -8.51 6.55 0.98
CA LEU A 23 -9.41 6.89 -0.13
C LEU A 23 -10.87 6.57 0.21
N SER A 24 -11.12 5.43 0.86
CA SER A 24 -12.46 5.07 1.34
C SER A 24 -13.01 6.09 2.34
N ASN A 25 -12.17 6.63 3.22
CA ASN A 25 -12.57 7.70 4.17
C ASN A 25 -12.94 9.01 3.47
N ARG A 26 -12.51 9.19 2.21
CA ARG A 26 -12.81 10.35 1.36
C ARG A 26 -14.00 10.09 0.42
N ASN A 27 -14.65 8.93 0.54
CA ASN A 27 -15.71 8.45 -0.35
C ASN A 27 -15.25 8.22 -1.80
N GLU A 28 -13.97 7.96 -2.01
CA GLU A 28 -13.41 7.62 -3.32
C GLU A 28 -13.50 6.11 -3.56
N SER A 29 -13.92 5.70 -4.76
CA SER A 29 -14.01 4.29 -5.13
C SER A 29 -12.65 3.74 -5.58
N THR A 30 -12.34 2.51 -5.16
CA THR A 30 -11.03 1.89 -5.44
C THR A 30 -11.17 0.45 -5.90
N LEU A 31 -10.35 0.06 -6.88
CA LEU A 31 -10.11 -1.34 -7.26
C LEU A 31 -8.68 -1.71 -6.87
N VAL A 32 -8.52 -2.78 -6.08
CA VAL A 32 -7.19 -3.30 -5.70
C VAL A 32 -6.91 -4.58 -6.47
N ILE A 33 -5.81 -4.60 -7.22
CA ILE A 33 -5.27 -5.80 -7.87
C ILE A 33 -4.03 -6.22 -7.10
N ASP A 34 -4.01 -7.46 -6.60
CA ASP A 34 -2.88 -8.00 -5.85
C ASP A 34 -2.57 -9.45 -6.25
N LEU A 35 -1.29 -9.82 -6.14
CA LEU A 35 -0.80 -11.19 -6.31
C LEU A 35 -0.10 -11.61 -5.02
N PRO A 36 -0.86 -12.01 -3.98
CA PRO A 36 -0.32 -12.21 -2.63
C PRO A 36 0.78 -13.29 -2.54
N GLU A 37 0.80 -14.24 -3.48
CA GLU A 37 1.87 -15.24 -3.56
C GLU A 37 3.20 -14.67 -4.09
N ASN A 38 3.14 -13.62 -4.93
CA ASN A 38 4.31 -12.95 -5.49
C ASN A 38 4.70 -11.69 -4.70
N ASN A 39 3.78 -11.09 -3.94
CA ASN A 39 4.00 -9.89 -3.13
C ASN A 39 3.99 -10.23 -1.63
N ARG A 40 5.16 -10.50 -1.05
CA ARG A 40 5.29 -11.02 0.32
C ARG A 40 5.91 -10.05 1.31
N SER A 41 6.38 -8.87 0.87
CA SER A 41 7.18 -7.95 1.69
C SER A 41 6.50 -7.58 3.01
N THR A 42 5.20 -7.26 2.98
CA THR A 42 4.44 -6.97 4.22
C THR A 42 4.31 -8.19 5.12
N LYS A 43 4.06 -9.39 4.55
CA LYS A 43 3.89 -10.63 5.32
C LYS A 43 5.18 -11.06 6.03
N VAL A 44 6.35 -10.82 5.43
CA VAL A 44 7.65 -11.23 5.98
C VAL A 44 8.28 -10.19 6.92
N ALA A 45 7.73 -8.97 7.00
CA ALA A 45 8.32 -7.86 7.75
C ALA A 45 8.25 -7.99 9.29
N ALA A 46 7.68 -9.06 9.84
CA ALA A 46 7.49 -9.32 11.27
C ALA A 46 6.76 -8.21 12.07
N GLY A 47 6.18 -7.22 11.38
CA GLY A 47 5.50 -6.08 12.01
C GLY A 47 6.42 -5.05 12.66
N LEU A 48 7.73 -5.08 12.39
CA LEU A 48 8.67 -4.10 12.94
C LEU A 48 8.62 -2.79 12.14
N ALA A 49 8.33 -1.69 12.81
CA ALA A 49 8.33 -0.35 12.23
C ALA A 49 9.25 0.58 13.04
N ASN A 50 10.21 1.22 12.37
CA ASN A 50 11.06 2.24 12.98
C ASN A 50 10.50 3.63 12.63
N PRO A 51 9.98 4.40 13.61
CA PRO A 51 9.39 5.71 13.33
C PRO A 51 10.41 6.77 12.89
N LEU A 52 11.71 6.50 13.04
CA LEU A 52 12.77 7.36 12.51
C LEU A 52 12.98 7.15 11.01
N VAL A 53 12.75 5.93 10.52
CA VAL A 53 12.83 5.60 9.08
C VAL A 53 11.63 6.24 8.39
N GLY A 54 11.88 7.19 7.51
CA GLY A 54 10.85 7.96 6.81
C GLY A 54 10.54 9.33 7.43
N LYS A 55 11.00 9.65 8.65
CA LYS A 55 10.81 10.98 9.27
C LYS A 55 11.30 12.13 8.38
N PHE A 56 12.39 11.89 7.64
CA PHE A 56 13.01 12.86 6.75
C PHE A 56 12.86 12.51 5.27
N PHE A 57 12.09 11.46 4.93
CA PHE A 57 11.97 10.93 3.57
C PHE A 57 13.32 10.71 2.86
N THR A 58 14.36 10.41 3.63
CA THR A 58 15.69 10.13 3.09
C THR A 58 15.68 8.80 2.35
N ILE A 59 16.42 8.73 1.24
CA ILE A 59 16.54 7.53 0.43
C ILE A 59 17.32 6.47 1.19
N GLY A 60 16.61 5.55 1.86
CA GLY A 60 17.22 4.50 2.69
C GLY A 60 17.75 3.29 1.92
N TRP A 61 17.39 3.12 0.64
CA TRP A 61 17.78 1.96 -0.18
C TRP A 61 19.12 2.12 -0.89
N ARG A 62 19.76 3.31 -0.78
CA ARG A 62 21.10 3.59 -1.32
C ARG A 62 22.20 3.59 -0.24
N ALA A 63 21.85 3.26 1.00
CA ALA A 63 22.78 3.21 2.13
C ALA A 63 23.58 1.90 2.15
#